data_AF-A0A7R9DUM4-F1
#
_entry.id   AF-A0A7R9DUM4-F1
#
_cell.length_a   1.000
_cell.length_b   1.000
_cell.length_c   1.000
_cell.angle_alpha   90.00
_cell.angle_beta   90.00
_cell.angle_gamma   90.00
#
_symmetry.space_group_name_H-M   'P 1'
#
loop_
_entity.id
_entity.type
_entity.pdbx_description
1 polymer ?
#
loop_
_entity_poly.entity_id
_entity_poly.type
_entity_poly.pdbx_seq_one_letter_code
_entity_poly.pdbx_strand_id
1 'polypeptide(L)'
;EPTPQERPTPCVPSPCGANALCREQNGAGACTCQQDYMGNPYEGCRPECVLNSDCVSNKACIRNKCQDPCPGTCGQNADCQVVNHLPSCTCRIGYTGDPFRYCNVQPPEPVVAEPGDPCNPSPCGPNSQCRQVNGQAVCSCLPTYIGSPPGCRPE
;
A
#
# COMPACT_ATOMS: atom_id res chain seq x y z
N GLU A 1 -42.83 -32.17 -48.18
CA GLU A 1 -42.92 -30.75 -47.76
C GLU A 1 -41.53 -30.13 -47.95
N PRO A 2 -41.34 -29.09 -48.78
CA PRO A 2 -40.04 -28.46 -48.89
C PRO A 2 -39.84 -27.55 -47.67
N THR A 3 -38.74 -27.76 -46.95
CA THR A 3 -38.33 -26.89 -45.84
C THR A 3 -38.21 -25.44 -46.32
N PRO A 4 -38.65 -24.43 -45.53
CA PRO A 4 -38.46 -23.04 -45.90
C PRO A 4 -36.96 -22.77 -46.05
N GLN A 5 -36.51 -22.41 -47.25
CA GLN A 5 -35.14 -21.93 -47.45
C GLN A 5 -35.02 -20.58 -46.74
N GLU A 6 -34.41 -20.60 -45.54
CA GLU A 6 -34.00 -19.39 -44.85
C GLU A 6 -33.10 -18.59 -45.78
N ARG A 7 -33.49 -17.35 -46.07
CA ARG A 7 -32.66 -16.42 -46.85
C ARG A 7 -31.34 -16.26 -46.10
N PRO A 8 -30.18 -16.47 -46.75
CA PRO A 8 -28.89 -16.25 -46.10
C PRO A 8 -28.85 -14.81 -45.59
N THR A 9 -28.70 -14.64 -44.28
CA THR A 9 -28.54 -13.30 -43.71
C THR A 9 -27.13 -12.79 -44.03
N PRO A 10 -26.91 -11.47 -44.06
CA PRO A 10 -25.59 -10.91 -44.37
C PRO A 10 -24.47 -11.29 -43.40
N CYS A 11 -24.79 -11.93 -42.27
CA CYS A 11 -23.85 -12.42 -41.27
C CYS A 11 -23.66 -13.95 -41.28
N VAL A 12 -24.25 -14.69 -42.23
CA VAL A 12 -24.13 -16.15 -42.32
C VAL A 12 -23.77 -16.57 -43.77
N PRO A 13 -22.51 -16.99 -44.03
CA PRO A 13 -21.38 -17.00 -43.11
C PRO A 13 -20.92 -15.58 -42.75
N SER A 14 -20.29 -15.41 -41.59
CA SER A 14 -19.85 -14.08 -41.12
C SER A 14 -18.80 -13.48 -42.07
N PRO A 15 -19.01 -12.25 -42.57
CA PRO A 15 -17.99 -11.53 -43.36
C PRO A 15 -16.90 -10.90 -42.48
N CYS A 16 -17.02 -10.99 -41.15
CA CYS A 16 -16.10 -10.37 -40.20
C CYS A 16 -14.92 -11.28 -39.85
N GLY A 17 -13.78 -10.66 -39.57
CA GLY A 17 -12.57 -11.34 -39.11
C GLY A 17 -12.68 -11.85 -37.68
N ALA A 18 -11.60 -12.50 -37.21
CA ALA A 18 -11.55 -13.05 -35.85
C ALA A 18 -11.78 -11.97 -34.77
N ASN A 19 -12.47 -12.33 -33.68
CA ASN A 19 -12.80 -11.43 -32.56
C ASN A 19 -13.62 -10.18 -32.96
N ALA A 20 -14.34 -10.24 -34.08
CA ALA A 20 -15.32 -9.22 -34.48
C ALA A 20 -16.75 -9.76 -34.37
N LEU A 21 -17.70 -8.85 -34.14
CA LEU A 21 -19.14 -9.07 -34.11
C LEU A 21 -19.74 -8.57 -35.43
N CYS A 22 -20.52 -9.42 -36.09
CA CYS A 22 -21.34 -9.03 -37.25
C CYS A 22 -22.71 -8.54 -36.77
N ARG A 23 -23.15 -7.38 -37.27
CA ARG A 23 -24.51 -6.88 -37.12
C ARG A 23 -25.07 -6.50 -38.48
N GLU A 24 -26.32 -6.89 -38.74
CA GLU A 24 -26.99 -6.46 -39.97
C GLU A 24 -27.34 -4.96 -39.89
N GLN A 25 -26.86 -4.19 -40.86
CA GLN A 25 -27.19 -2.78 -41.06
C GLN A 25 -27.51 -2.54 -42.53
N ASN A 26 -28.72 -2.03 -42.81
CA ASN A 26 -29.19 -1.71 -44.16
C ASN A 26 -29.06 -2.88 -45.17
N GLY A 27 -29.29 -4.12 -44.71
CA GLY A 27 -29.19 -5.32 -45.55
C GLY A 27 -27.75 -5.77 -45.85
N ALA A 28 -26.74 -5.19 -45.19
CA ALA A 28 -25.35 -5.59 -45.24
C ALA A 28 -24.82 -6.00 -43.85
N GLY A 29 -23.82 -6.88 -43.81
CA GLY A 29 -23.13 -7.24 -42.58
C GLY A 29 -22.11 -6.17 -42.21
N ALA A 30 -22.34 -5.45 -41.11
CA ALA A 30 -21.41 -4.49 -40.54
C ALA A 30 -20.59 -5.15 -39.42
N CYS A 31 -19.27 -5.03 -39.52
CA CYS A 31 -18.33 -5.64 -38.57
C CYS A 31 -17.81 -4.63 -37.56
N THR A 32 -17.84 -5.00 -36.28
CA THR A 32 -17.26 -4.22 -35.18
C THR A 32 -16.41 -5.13 -34.30
N CYS A 33 -15.26 -4.66 -33.78
CA CYS A 33 -14.51 -5.47 -32.83
C CYS A 33 -15.34 -5.77 -31.58
N GLN A 34 -15.15 -6.97 -31.02
CA GLN A 34 -15.69 -7.30 -29.69
C GLN A 34 -15.13 -6.34 -28.63
N GLN A 35 -15.79 -6.28 -27.47
CA GLN A 35 -15.37 -5.41 -26.38
C GLN A 35 -13.90 -5.67 -26.03
N ASP A 36 -13.13 -4.60 -25.92
CA ASP A 36 -11.70 -4.60 -25.56
C ASP A 36 -10.73 -5.13 -26.64
N TYR A 37 -11.21 -5.43 -27.84
CA TYR A 37 -10.37 -5.72 -29.00
C TYR A 37 -10.27 -4.50 -29.93
N MET A 38 -9.13 -4.38 -30.62
CA MET A 38 -8.80 -3.29 -31.53
C MET A 38 -8.25 -3.81 -32.87
N GLY A 39 -8.36 -3.00 -33.92
CA GLY A 39 -7.90 -3.34 -35.27
C GLY A 39 -9.01 -3.21 -36.30
N ASN A 40 -8.85 -3.92 -37.42
CA ASN A 40 -9.82 -3.92 -38.51
C ASN A 40 -10.82 -5.07 -38.31
N PRO A 41 -12.12 -4.79 -38.06
CA PRO A 41 -13.12 -5.84 -37.85
C PRO A 41 -13.35 -6.78 -39.03
N TYR A 42 -12.99 -6.36 -40.25
CA TYR A 42 -13.13 -7.19 -41.46
C TYR A 42 -11.95 -8.14 -41.66
N GLU A 43 -10.78 -7.84 -41.10
CA GLU A 43 -9.58 -8.70 -41.20
C GLU A 43 -9.35 -9.51 -39.91
N GLY A 44 -9.56 -8.89 -38.76
CA GLY A 44 -9.40 -9.48 -37.46
C GLY A 44 -9.04 -8.45 -36.40
N CYS A 45 -9.63 -8.59 -35.23
CA CYS A 45 -9.33 -7.76 -34.08
C CYS A 45 -8.36 -8.48 -33.14
N ARG A 46 -7.45 -7.72 -32.55
CA ARG A 46 -6.46 -8.18 -31.58
C ARG A 46 -6.64 -7.45 -30.24
N PRO A 47 -6.25 -8.07 -29.11
CA PRO A 47 -6.24 -7.37 -27.84
C PRO A 47 -5.22 -6.22 -27.83
N GLU A 48 -5.37 -5.27 -26.90
CA GLU A 48 -4.36 -4.23 -26.69
C GLU A 48 -3.07 -4.84 -26.09
N CYS A 49 -3.22 -5.80 -25.17
CA CYS A 49 -2.13 -6.52 -24.52
C CYS A 49 -2.49 -8.00 -24.30
N VAL A 50 -1.46 -8.84 -24.22
CA VAL A 50 -1.57 -10.25 -23.77
C VAL A 50 -0.75 -10.44 -22.49
N LEU A 51 0.32 -9.66 -22.33
CA LEU A 51 1.22 -9.68 -21.19
C LEU A 51 1.35 -8.30 -20.57
N ASN A 52 1.72 -8.25 -19.29
CA ASN A 52 2.01 -6.99 -18.59
C ASN A 52 3.11 -6.18 -19.30
N SER A 53 4.11 -6.85 -19.87
CA SER A 53 5.20 -6.24 -20.62
C SER A 53 4.77 -5.51 -21.90
N ASP A 54 3.56 -5.77 -22.41
CA ASP A 54 3.01 -5.04 -23.55
C ASP A 54 2.51 -3.64 -23.15
N CYS A 55 2.29 -3.44 -21.85
CA CYS A 55 1.86 -2.18 -21.29
C CYS A 55 3.04 -1.33 -20.85
N VAL A 56 2.82 -0.03 -20.71
CA VAL A 56 3.74 0.86 -19.99
C VAL A 56 3.86 0.43 -18.52
N SER A 57 5.02 0.71 -17.90
CA SER A 57 5.37 0.19 -16.56
C SER A 57 4.41 0.58 -15.43
N ASN A 58 3.62 1.64 -15.62
CA ASN A 58 2.59 2.12 -14.69
C ASN A 58 1.18 1.55 -14.97
N LYS A 59 1.05 0.54 -15.83
CA LYS A 59 -0.22 -0.15 -16.15
C LYS A 59 -0.02 -1.65 -16.15
N ALA A 60 -1.09 -2.42 -16.00
CA ALA A 60 -1.07 -3.88 -16.09
C ALA A 60 -2.02 -4.35 -17.20
N CYS A 61 -1.76 -5.55 -17.74
CA CYS A 61 -2.66 -6.16 -18.69
C CYS A 61 -3.83 -6.81 -17.94
N ILE A 62 -4.96 -6.12 -17.92
CA ILE A 62 -6.19 -6.54 -17.23
C ILE A 62 -7.28 -6.68 -18.27
N ARG A 63 -7.79 -7.91 -18.44
CA ARG A 63 -8.81 -8.25 -19.45
C ARG A 63 -8.43 -7.72 -20.84
N ASN A 64 -7.22 -8.06 -21.29
CA ASN A 64 -6.70 -7.70 -22.61
C ASN A 64 -6.53 -6.19 -22.88
N LYS A 65 -6.53 -5.37 -21.83
CA LYS A 65 -6.29 -3.92 -21.88
C LYS A 65 -5.25 -3.45 -20.88
N CYS A 66 -4.52 -2.42 -21.26
CA CYS A 66 -3.57 -1.77 -20.37
C CYS A 66 -4.29 -0.80 -19.44
N GLN A 67 -4.53 -1.27 -18.21
CA GLN A 67 -5.31 -0.56 -17.19
C GLN A 67 -4.47 -0.30 -15.94
N ASP A 68 -4.87 0.68 -15.15
CA ASP A 68 -4.28 0.92 -13.83
C ASP A 68 -4.75 -0.17 -12.85
N PRO A 69 -3.87 -0.97 -12.22
CA PRO A 69 -4.24 -1.97 -11.23
C PRO A 69 -4.56 -1.39 -9.84
N CYS A 70 -4.40 -0.08 -9.60
CA CYS A 70 -4.61 0.53 -8.29
C CYS A 70 -6.07 0.58 -7.79
N PRO A 71 -7.08 0.90 -8.62
CA PRO A 71 -8.46 1.03 -8.15
C PRO A 71 -8.96 -0.24 -7.45
N GLY A 72 -9.25 -0.13 -6.14
CA GLY A 72 -9.78 -1.22 -5.32
C GLY A 72 -8.72 -2.16 -4.72
N THR A 73 -7.42 -1.90 -4.91
CA THR A 73 -6.36 -2.79 -4.40
C THR A 73 -5.87 -2.42 -3.00
N CYS A 74 -5.71 -1.13 -2.71
CA CYS A 74 -5.18 -0.67 -1.42
C CYS A 74 -6.27 -0.41 -0.39
N GLY A 75 -5.91 -0.54 0.89
CA GLY A 75 -6.78 -0.29 2.04
C GLY A 75 -7.08 1.19 2.26
N GLN A 76 -7.94 1.48 3.24
CA GLN A 76 -8.23 2.87 3.62
C GLN A 76 -6.99 3.54 4.23
N ASN A 77 -6.82 4.84 3.93
CA ASN A 77 -5.67 5.66 4.32
C ASN A 77 -4.31 5.17 3.79
N ALA A 78 -4.33 4.37 2.71
CA ALA A 78 -3.15 4.02 1.94
C ALA A 78 -3.15 4.73 0.59
N ASP A 79 -1.95 5.00 0.09
CA ASP A 79 -1.71 5.43 -1.29
C ASP A 79 -1.28 4.24 -2.13
N CYS A 80 -1.69 4.24 -3.39
CA CYS A 80 -1.33 3.20 -4.36
C CYS A 80 -0.38 3.76 -5.40
N GLN A 81 0.67 3.01 -5.68
CA GLN A 81 1.59 3.26 -6.79
C GLN A 81 1.78 1.98 -7.60
N VAL A 82 1.92 2.09 -8.92
CA VAL A 82 2.16 0.94 -9.79
C VAL A 82 3.66 0.78 -10.00
N VAL A 83 4.22 -0.35 -9.59
CA VAL A 83 5.64 -0.69 -9.73
C VAL A 83 5.73 -1.99 -10.49
N ASN A 84 6.37 -1.98 -11.67
CA ASN A 84 6.50 -3.15 -12.54
C ASN A 84 5.16 -3.85 -12.83
N HIS A 85 4.16 -3.07 -13.24
CA HIS A 85 2.79 -3.54 -13.52
C HIS A 85 2.03 -4.11 -12.30
N LEU A 86 2.57 -3.97 -11.08
CA LEU A 86 1.95 -4.44 -9.85
C LEU A 86 1.58 -3.27 -8.94
N PRO A 87 0.42 -3.30 -8.28
CA PRO A 87 0.05 -2.30 -7.29
C PRO A 87 0.89 -2.49 -6.03
N SER A 88 1.49 -1.41 -5.56
CA SER A 88 2.22 -1.29 -4.31
C SER A 88 1.49 -0.29 -3.43
N CYS A 89 1.08 -0.74 -2.25
CA CYS A 89 0.34 0.07 -1.29
C CYS A 89 1.26 0.54 -0.17
N THR A 90 1.19 1.81 0.19
CA THR A 90 1.90 2.38 1.34
C THR A 90 0.94 3.21 2.18
N CYS A 91 1.05 3.15 3.51
CA CYS A 91 0.25 4.02 4.36
C CYS A 91 0.61 5.49 4.11
N ARG A 92 -0.40 6.37 4.12
CA ARG A 92 -0.20 7.82 4.01
C ARG A 92 0.71 8.32 5.14
N ILE A 93 1.33 9.47 4.91
CA ILE A 93 2.14 10.15 5.94
C ILE A 93 1.30 10.35 7.21
N GLY A 94 1.84 9.95 8.36
CA GLY A 94 1.15 9.98 9.66
C GLY A 94 0.21 8.81 9.93
N TYR A 95 0.23 7.77 9.08
CA TYR A 95 -0.51 6.52 9.30
C TYR A 95 0.42 5.30 9.34
N THR A 96 0.00 4.26 10.06
CA THR A 96 0.72 2.98 10.21
C THR A 96 -0.24 1.79 10.22
N GLY A 97 0.22 0.60 9.88
CA GLY A 97 -0.60 -0.62 9.81
C GLY A 97 -0.38 -1.41 8.54
N ASP A 98 -1.44 -2.09 8.07
CA ASP A 98 -1.42 -2.90 6.83
C ASP A 98 -1.99 -2.08 5.66
N PRO A 99 -1.17 -1.65 4.68
CA PRO A 99 -1.62 -0.80 3.58
C PRO A 99 -2.55 -1.50 2.58
N PHE A 100 -2.66 -2.84 2.59
CA PHE A 100 -3.62 -3.57 1.77
C PHE A 100 -4.98 -3.72 2.46
N ARG A 101 -5.06 -3.45 3.77
CA ARG A 101 -6.31 -3.60 4.54
C ARG A 101 -6.77 -2.27 5.11
N TYR A 102 -5.97 -1.69 6.00
CA TYR A 102 -6.32 -0.48 6.73
C TYR A 102 -5.10 0.12 7.43
N CYS A 103 -4.86 1.42 7.21
CA CYS A 103 -3.88 2.18 7.98
C CYS A 103 -4.57 3.03 9.06
N ASN A 104 -4.01 2.98 10.28
CA ASN A 104 -4.44 3.74 11.45
C ASN A 104 -3.56 4.98 11.62
N VAL A 105 -4.08 6.02 12.29
CA VAL A 105 -3.26 7.18 12.66
C VAL A 105 -2.08 6.71 13.50
N GLN A 106 -0.88 7.19 13.16
CA GLN A 106 0.33 6.86 13.88
C GLN A 106 0.23 7.40 15.31
N PRO A 107 0.50 6.57 16.34
CA PRO A 107 0.53 7.05 17.72
C PRO A 107 1.56 8.16 17.88
N PRO A 108 1.33 9.13 18.77
CA PRO A 108 2.36 10.10 19.13
C PRO A 108 3.60 9.33 19.61
N GLU A 109 4.78 9.81 19.22
CA GLU A 109 6.02 9.26 19.74
C GLU A 109 5.99 9.29 21.27
N PRO A 110 6.47 8.23 21.95
CA PRO A 110 6.56 8.24 23.39
C PRO A 110 7.48 9.41 23.78
N VAL A 111 6.90 10.39 24.47
CA VAL A 111 7.70 11.43 25.14
C VAL A 111 8.66 10.71 26.08
N VAL A 112 9.94 10.69 25.71
CA VAL A 112 10.99 10.18 26.57
C VAL A 112 10.94 11.06 27.82
N ALA A 113 10.44 10.51 28.92
CA ALA A 113 10.44 11.20 30.18
C ALA A 113 11.88 11.59 30.48
N GLU A 114 12.12 12.89 30.69
CA GLU A 114 13.45 13.34 31.09
C GLU A 114 13.87 12.54 32.34
N PRO A 115 15.14 12.10 32.43
CA PRO A 115 15.61 11.41 33.62
C PRO A 115 15.33 12.31 34.83
N GLY A 116 14.45 11.86 35.73
CA GLY A 116 14.17 12.59 36.97
C GLY A 116 15.44 12.79 37.78
N ASP A 117 15.46 13.79 38.66
CA ASP A 117 16.61 14.03 39.53
C ASP A 117 16.86 12.81 40.44
N PRO A 118 17.99 12.10 40.31
CA PRO A 118 18.27 10.90 41.08
C PRO A 118 18.50 11.18 42.57
N CYS A 119 18.66 12.44 42.97
CA CYS A 119 18.73 12.86 44.37
C CYS A 119 17.37 13.23 44.98
N ASN A 120 16.25 13.08 44.25
CA ASN A 120 14.91 13.43 44.72
C ASN A 120 13.88 12.30 44.45
N PRO A 121 13.48 11.53 45.48
CA PRO A 121 13.97 11.55 46.86
C PRO A 121 15.40 11.00 46.98
N SER A 122 16.18 11.49 47.94
CA SER A 122 17.60 11.11 48.05
C SER A 122 17.76 9.65 48.47
N PRO A 123 18.56 8.84 47.73
CA PRO A 123 18.86 7.46 48.11
C PRO A 123 19.99 7.34 49.14
N CYS A 124 20.63 8.44 49.53
CA CYS A 124 21.92 8.40 50.24
C CYS A 124 21.84 8.11 51.74
N GLY A 125 20.65 7.95 52.30
CA GLY A 125 20.46 7.69 53.74
C GLY A 125 20.76 8.91 54.62
N PRO A 126 20.52 8.81 55.94
CA PRO A 126 20.70 9.91 56.87
C PRO A 126 22.16 10.36 56.95
N ASN A 127 22.37 11.65 57.25
CA ASN A 127 23.68 12.28 57.41
C ASN A 127 24.61 12.17 56.18
N SER A 128 24.04 11.94 55.00
CA SER A 128 24.74 11.85 53.72
C SER A 128 24.27 12.94 52.77
N GLN A 129 25.21 13.51 52.02
CA GLN A 129 24.96 14.42 50.92
C GLN A 129 24.82 13.64 49.60
N CYS A 130 23.77 13.94 48.85
CA CYS A 130 23.58 13.45 47.49
C CYS A 130 24.04 14.49 46.47
N ARG A 131 24.78 14.05 45.46
CA ARG A 131 25.12 14.83 44.27
C ARG A 131 24.85 14.02 43.01
N GLN A 132 24.26 14.65 42.00
CA GLN A 132 24.09 14.02 40.69
C GLN A 132 25.41 14.06 39.91
N VAL A 133 25.85 12.90 39.43
CA VAL A 133 27.01 12.77 38.52
C VAL A 133 26.60 11.86 37.37
N ASN A 134 26.63 12.36 36.13
CA ASN A 134 26.24 11.61 34.92
C ASN A 134 24.85 10.94 35.01
N GLY A 135 23.86 11.62 35.60
CA GLY A 135 22.51 11.07 35.74
C GLY A 135 22.33 10.06 36.88
N GLN A 136 23.36 9.82 37.70
CA GLN A 136 23.31 8.91 38.85
C GLN A 136 23.49 9.67 40.17
N ALA A 137 22.84 9.18 41.22
CA ALA A 137 23.05 9.68 42.58
C ALA A 137 24.37 9.16 43.13
N VAL A 138 25.27 10.08 43.50
CA VAL A 138 26.51 9.79 44.20
C VAL A 138 26.39 10.30 45.62
N CYS A 139 26.67 9.43 46.59
CA CYS A 139 26.50 9.71 48.01
C CYS A 139 27.86 9.91 48.70
N SER A 140 27.93 10.89 49.59
CA SER A 140 29.07 11.09 50.50
C SER A 140 28.59 11.50 51.89
N CYS A 141 29.33 11.22 52.97
CA CYS A 141 28.96 11.71 54.30
C CYS A 141 29.03 13.25 54.37
N LEU A 142 28.18 13.86 55.19
CA LEU A 142 28.26 15.30 55.49
C LEU A 142 29.58 15.64 56.21
N PRO A 143 30.05 16.91 56.16
CA PRO A 143 31.16 17.37 56.99
C PRO A 143 30.88 17.02 58.46
N THR A 144 31.88 16.49 59.18
CA THR A 144 31.81 15.94 60.55
C THR A 144 31.22 14.53 60.73
N TYR A 145 30.89 13.83 59.65
CA TYR A 145 30.47 12.42 59.70
C TYR A 145 31.52 11.53 59.04
N ILE A 146 31.83 10.40 59.68
CA ILE A 146 32.77 9.39 59.19
C ILE A 146 32.03 8.13 58.72
N GLY A 147 32.67 7.37 57.82
CA GLY A 147 32.15 6.11 57.29
C GLY A 147 31.79 6.20 55.80
N SER A 148 30.79 5.43 55.39
CA SER A 148 30.30 5.40 54.00
C SER A 148 28.77 5.37 53.99
N PRO A 149 28.10 6.18 53.14
CA PRO A 149 26.65 6.15 52.99
C PRO A 149 26.12 4.75 52.69
N PRO A 150 24.92 4.37 53.18
CA PRO A 150 24.01 5.17 54.00
C PRO A 150 24.33 5.18 55.51
N GLY A 151 25.45 4.55 55.93
CA GLY A 151 25.83 4.35 57.33
C GLY A 151 26.79 5.40 57.90
N CYS A 152 26.61 6.67 57.55
CA CYS A 152 27.43 7.76 58.09
C CYS A 152 27.12 8.00 59.57
N ARG A 153 28.15 8.04 60.41
CA ARG A 153 28.04 8.26 61.87
C ARG A 153 28.88 9.47 62.32
N PRO A 154 28.55 10.10 63.45
CA PRO A 154 29.38 11.16 64.02
C PRO A 154 30.81 10.65 64.29
N GLU A 155 31.80 11.54 64.12
CA GLU A 155 33.20 11.32 64.49
C GLU A 155 33.40 11.08 65.99
#